data_AF-A0A8B6F024-F1
#
_entry.id   AF-A0A8B6F024-F1
#
_cell.length_a   1.000
_cell.length_b   1.000
_cell.length_c   1.000
_cell.angle_alpha   90.00
_cell.angle_beta   90.00
_cell.angle_gamma   90.00
#
_symmetry.space_group_name_H-M   'P 1'
#
loop_
_entity.id
_entity.type
_entity.pdbx_description
1 polymer ?
#
loop_
_entity_poly.entity_id
_entity_poly.type
_entity_poly.pdbx_seq_one_letter_code
_entity_poly.pdbx_strand_id
1 'polypeptide(L)'
;MRPKLQDFQRILFFFILLIKTVQPSWWYLGLISSSQTDLPSEPHNEEDVDCSNFKFLAPRQKELCSKEVQLHKVIGDGAKRGIAECQNQFSNRRWNCSTFNTTDVFGKVLQLKTRETAYIYAIQSAGIMYAVTRACARGDLERCGCDTKVRQKDTNGQFEWGGCSENTRYGGKFSKEFVDTNEHRTSEDGLMNLWNNEAGRKATKSQMDLLCKCHGVSGSCSVKICWKKLKNFQAIGKALKDKFDGASLVRFIKNKRKLKRINRDMKKPTKKDLVYLHESPDFCNQNPNFGSLGTQGRKCNKTSFGLDGCTLMCCGRGYYTIVKEIKEDCNCKFVWCCRVDCKQCTQVVEENYCN
;
A
#
# COMPACT_ATOMS: atom_id res chain seq x y z
N MET A 1 27.42 -28.53 -45.92
CA MET A 1 26.10 -28.64 -45.25
C MET A 1 25.81 -27.34 -44.52
N ARG A 2 24.94 -26.48 -45.07
CA ARG A 2 24.51 -25.23 -44.42
C ARG A 2 23.34 -25.57 -43.47
N PRO A 3 23.41 -25.27 -42.16
CA PRO A 3 22.27 -25.43 -41.29
C PRO A 3 21.16 -24.47 -41.74
N LYS A 4 19.93 -24.99 -41.85
CA LYS A 4 18.78 -24.25 -42.38
C LYS A 4 18.42 -23.11 -41.43
N LEU A 5 18.32 -21.90 -41.98
CA LEU A 5 17.91 -20.66 -41.30
C LEU A 5 16.59 -20.80 -40.49
N GLN A 6 15.77 -21.79 -40.84
CA GLN A 6 14.51 -22.13 -40.16
C GLN A 6 14.69 -22.71 -38.75
N ASP A 7 15.80 -23.41 -38.47
CA ASP A 7 16.03 -23.98 -37.13
C ASP A 7 16.43 -22.88 -36.13
N PHE A 8 17.16 -21.86 -36.57
CA PHE A 8 17.49 -20.69 -35.75
C PHE A 8 16.24 -19.85 -35.41
N GLN A 9 15.31 -19.67 -36.37
CA GLN A 9 14.06 -18.94 -36.12
C GLN A 9 13.15 -19.68 -35.13
N ARG A 10 13.08 -21.01 -35.18
CA ARG A 10 12.28 -21.80 -34.24
C ARG A 10 12.85 -21.78 -32.82
N ILE A 11 14.18 -21.82 -32.68
CA ILE A 11 14.85 -21.71 -31.37
C ILE A 11 14.66 -20.30 -30.79
N LEU A 12 14.74 -19.25 -31.61
CA LEU A 12 14.50 -17.87 -31.18
C LEU A 12 13.05 -17.66 -30.74
N PHE A 13 12.07 -18.24 -31.45
CA PHE A 13 10.65 -18.17 -31.08
C PHE A 13 10.35 -18.91 -29.77
N PHE A 14 10.99 -20.06 -29.54
CA PHE A 14 10.91 -20.80 -28.27
C PHE A 14 11.59 -20.07 -27.10
N PHE A 15 12.70 -19.37 -27.34
CA PHE A 15 13.36 -18.55 -26.32
C PHE A 15 12.55 -17.28 -25.97
N ILE A 16 11.87 -16.67 -26.94
CA ILE A 16 10.98 -15.52 -26.69
C ILE A 16 9.73 -15.95 -25.88
N LEU A 17 9.24 -17.18 -26.07
CA LEU A 17 8.13 -17.77 -25.30
C LEU A 17 8.50 -18.19 -23.86
N LEU A 18 9.79 -18.27 -23.53
CA LEU A 18 10.27 -18.65 -22.18
C LEU A 18 10.60 -17.45 -21.29
N ILE A 19 10.61 -16.23 -21.82
CA ILE A 19 10.65 -15.04 -20.98
C ILE A 19 9.22 -14.84 -20.45
N LYS A 20 8.96 -15.28 -19.22
CA LYS A 20 7.82 -14.79 -18.45
C LYS A 20 8.03 -13.29 -18.25
N THR A 21 7.60 -12.48 -19.21
CA THR A 21 7.56 -11.04 -19.10
C THR A 21 6.61 -10.71 -17.97
N VAL A 22 7.12 -10.01 -16.95
CA VAL A 22 6.25 -9.55 -15.87
C VAL A 22 5.27 -8.56 -16.47
N GLN A 23 3.98 -8.80 -16.23
CA GLN A 23 2.93 -7.98 -16.81
C GLN A 23 2.99 -6.58 -16.19
N PRO A 24 2.96 -5.51 -17.00
CA PRO A 24 2.84 -4.14 -16.53
C PRO A 24 1.68 -3.99 -15.53
N SER A 25 1.92 -3.28 -14.42
CA SER A 25 0.95 -3.17 -13.32
C SER A 25 0.43 -1.75 -13.13
N TRP A 26 -0.85 -1.66 -12.76
CA TRP A 26 -1.54 -0.41 -12.40
C TRP A 26 -0.90 0.34 -11.22
N TRP A 27 -0.10 -0.34 -10.39
CA TRP A 27 0.65 0.28 -9.29
C TRP A 27 1.58 1.40 -9.75
N TYR A 28 2.00 1.39 -11.02
CA TYR A 28 2.88 2.39 -11.59
C TYR A 28 2.29 3.81 -11.57
N LEU A 29 0.96 3.97 -11.53
CA LEU A 29 0.30 5.26 -11.31
C LEU A 29 0.76 5.93 -9.99
N GLY A 30 1.09 5.13 -8.97
CA GLY A 30 1.61 5.62 -7.71
C GLY A 30 3.02 6.21 -7.78
N LEU A 31 3.82 5.77 -8.77
CA LEU A 31 5.16 6.30 -9.00
C LEU A 31 5.12 7.55 -9.90
N ILE A 32 4.31 7.56 -10.96
CA ILE A 32 4.18 8.74 -11.86
C ILE A 32 3.61 9.95 -11.10
N SER A 33 2.67 9.75 -10.19
CA SER A 33 2.12 10.81 -9.32
C SER A 33 3.14 11.35 -8.29
N SER A 34 4.35 10.77 -8.20
CA SER A 34 5.45 11.29 -7.38
C SER A 34 6.43 12.15 -8.16
N SER A 35 6.53 11.98 -9.49
CA SER A 35 7.46 12.74 -10.35
C SER A 35 6.94 14.12 -10.78
N GLN A 36 5.74 14.53 -10.37
CA GLN A 36 5.17 15.84 -10.70
C GLN A 36 5.51 16.97 -9.71
N THR A 37 6.45 16.77 -8.76
CA THR A 37 6.78 17.80 -7.75
C THR A 37 8.10 18.58 -7.95
N ASP A 38 8.94 18.32 -8.96
CA ASP A 38 10.24 19.01 -9.10
C ASP A 38 10.63 19.43 -10.54
N LEU A 39 9.68 19.94 -11.34
CA LEU A 39 10.00 20.65 -12.58
C LEU A 39 9.41 22.07 -12.54
N PRO A 40 10.13 23.09 -13.05
CA PRO A 40 9.60 24.46 -13.08
C PRO A 40 8.28 24.46 -13.85
N SER A 41 7.28 25.09 -13.26
CA SER A 41 5.95 25.28 -13.84
C SER A 41 6.02 26.10 -15.11
N GLU A 42 6.24 25.44 -16.24
CA GLU A 42 5.69 25.89 -17.53
C GLU A 42 4.18 25.62 -17.52
N PRO A 43 3.34 26.52 -18.05
CA PRO A 43 1.89 26.33 -18.09
C PRO A 43 1.57 25.33 -19.21
N HIS A 44 1.91 24.07 -19.00
CA HIS A 44 1.30 23.01 -19.77
C HIS A 44 -0.15 22.92 -19.32
N ASN A 45 -1.05 23.25 -20.25
CA ASN A 45 -2.47 22.96 -20.15
C ASN A 45 -2.66 21.60 -19.44
N GLU A 46 -3.57 21.53 -18.47
CA GLU A 46 -4.07 20.27 -17.92
C GLU A 46 -4.72 19.47 -19.07
N GLU A 47 -3.90 18.89 -19.95
CA GLU A 47 -4.36 18.03 -21.01
C GLU A 47 -4.98 16.80 -20.35
N ASP A 48 -6.23 16.58 -20.71
CA ASP A 48 -7.10 15.50 -20.27
C ASP A 48 -6.35 14.16 -20.36
N VAL A 49 -5.81 13.70 -19.22
CA VAL A 49 -5.00 12.48 -19.17
C VAL A 49 -5.92 11.29 -19.41
N ASP A 50 -5.96 10.81 -20.65
CA ASP A 50 -6.78 9.68 -21.05
C ASP A 50 -6.22 8.37 -20.49
N CYS A 51 -6.97 7.76 -19.57
CA CYS A 51 -6.64 6.44 -19.02
C CYS A 51 -6.45 5.36 -20.09
N SER A 52 -7.03 5.53 -21.29
CA SER A 52 -6.91 4.60 -22.40
C SER A 52 -5.47 4.45 -22.90
N ASN A 53 -4.65 5.50 -22.76
CA ASN A 53 -3.26 5.52 -23.19
C ASN A 53 -2.31 4.78 -22.23
N PHE A 54 -2.74 4.47 -21.01
CA PHE A 54 -1.92 3.73 -20.05
C PHE A 54 -1.76 2.26 -20.45
N LYS A 55 -0.62 1.92 -21.07
CA LYS A 55 -0.28 0.55 -21.50
C LYS A 55 -0.19 -0.45 -20.35
N PHE A 56 -0.01 0.03 -19.11
CA PHE A 56 0.07 -0.81 -17.91
C PHE A 56 -1.27 -1.05 -17.21
N LEU A 57 -2.37 -0.49 -17.72
CA LEU A 57 -3.71 -0.79 -17.24
C LEU A 57 -4.36 -1.89 -18.06
N ALA A 58 -5.02 -2.82 -17.39
CA ALA A 58 -5.88 -3.81 -18.02
C ALA A 58 -7.09 -3.16 -18.71
N PRO A 59 -7.70 -3.78 -19.73
CA PRO A 59 -8.85 -3.20 -20.44
C PRO A 59 -9.99 -2.75 -19.51
N ARG A 60 -10.37 -3.59 -18.53
CA ARG A 60 -11.39 -3.25 -17.54
C ARG A 60 -10.96 -2.12 -16.60
N GLN A 61 -9.67 -2.02 -16.28
CA GLN A 61 -9.14 -0.91 -15.48
C GLN A 61 -9.18 0.41 -16.24
N LYS A 62 -8.89 0.39 -17.54
CA LYS A 62 -9.06 1.56 -18.42
C LYS A 62 -10.51 2.02 -18.45
N GLU A 63 -11.44 1.10 -18.70
CA GLU A 63 -12.89 1.41 -18.70
C GLU A 63 -13.33 2.02 -17.36
N LEU A 64 -12.88 1.47 -16.23
CA LEU A 64 -13.20 2.01 -14.91
C LEU A 64 -12.59 3.39 -14.69
N CYS A 65 -11.33 3.59 -15.08
CA CYS A 65 -10.59 4.84 -14.95
C CYS A 65 -11.19 5.96 -15.81
N SER A 66 -11.57 5.66 -17.06
CA SER A 66 -12.20 6.62 -17.98
C SER A 66 -13.65 6.97 -17.64
N LYS A 67 -14.19 6.49 -16.52
CA LYS A 67 -15.55 6.85 -16.08
C LYS A 67 -15.67 8.31 -15.69
N GLU A 68 -14.61 8.89 -15.13
CA GLU A 68 -14.54 10.28 -14.68
C GLU A 68 -13.11 10.79 -14.89
N VAL A 69 -12.97 12.05 -15.31
CA VAL A 69 -11.68 12.67 -15.64
C VAL A 69 -10.71 12.61 -14.46
N GLN A 70 -11.17 12.93 -13.24
CA GLN A 70 -10.30 13.00 -12.05
C GLN A 70 -9.92 11.64 -11.46
N LEU A 71 -10.51 10.55 -11.94
CA LEU A 71 -10.38 9.24 -11.30
C LEU A 71 -8.96 8.67 -11.40
N HIS A 72 -8.22 8.97 -12.47
CA HIS A 72 -6.83 8.57 -12.60
C HIS A 72 -5.94 9.15 -11.48
N LYS A 73 -6.16 10.42 -11.10
CA LYS A 73 -5.44 11.08 -9.99
C LYS A 73 -5.76 10.38 -8.67
N VAL A 74 -7.03 10.09 -8.41
CA VAL A 74 -7.49 9.39 -7.20
C VAL A 74 -6.92 7.97 -7.11
N ILE A 75 -6.87 7.22 -8.22
CA ILE A 75 -6.25 5.90 -8.27
C ILE A 75 -4.74 6.00 -8.00
N GLY A 76 -4.06 6.95 -8.65
CA GLY A 76 -2.64 7.22 -8.45
C GLY A 76 -2.31 7.53 -6.98
N ASP A 77 -3.08 8.41 -6.35
CA ASP A 77 -2.96 8.73 -4.93
C ASP A 77 -3.16 7.50 -4.03
N GLY A 78 -4.12 6.65 -4.36
CA GLY A 78 -4.36 5.40 -3.63
C GLY A 78 -3.19 4.43 -3.74
N ALA A 79 -2.63 4.25 -4.94
CA ALA A 79 -1.46 3.42 -5.19
C ALA A 79 -0.22 3.97 -4.46
N LYS A 80 0.06 5.27 -4.62
CA LYS A 80 1.17 5.99 -3.97
C LYS A 80 1.12 5.83 -2.45
N ARG A 81 -0.07 6.03 -1.88
CA ARG A 81 -0.31 5.88 -0.44
C ARG A 81 -0.09 4.43 0.03
N GLY A 82 -0.53 3.45 -0.75
CA GLY A 82 -0.27 2.04 -0.48
C GLY A 82 1.23 1.69 -0.48
N ILE A 83 1.98 2.21 -1.46
CA ILE A 83 3.43 2.01 -1.58
C ILE A 83 4.15 2.64 -0.39
N ALA A 84 3.89 3.92 -0.13
CA ALA A 84 4.53 4.67 0.95
C ALA A 84 4.28 4.04 2.33
N GLU A 85 3.05 3.59 2.58
CA GLU A 85 2.73 2.91 3.84
C GLU A 85 3.40 1.54 3.96
N CYS A 86 3.53 0.80 2.85
CA CYS A 86 4.27 -0.45 2.84
C CYS A 86 5.75 -0.23 3.19
N GLN A 87 6.38 0.77 2.58
CA GLN A 87 7.76 1.16 2.89
C GLN A 87 7.91 1.61 4.35
N ASN A 88 6.95 2.39 4.86
CA ASN A 88 6.92 2.83 6.25
C ASN A 88 6.87 1.64 7.22
N GLN A 89 5.93 0.70 7.02
CA GLN A 89 5.72 -0.46 7.90
C GLN A 89 6.87 -1.48 7.86
N PHE A 90 7.63 -1.51 6.76
CA PHE A 90 8.74 -2.44 6.54
C PHE A 90 10.13 -1.80 6.61
N SER A 91 10.22 -0.51 6.95
CA SER A 91 11.47 0.23 7.14
C SER A 91 12.48 -0.47 8.07
N ASN A 92 11.97 -1.20 9.07
CA ASN A 92 12.74 -1.95 10.08
C ASN A 92 12.76 -3.48 9.84
N ARG A 93 12.44 -3.95 8.63
CA ARG A 93 12.53 -5.35 8.22
C ARG A 93 13.59 -5.52 7.13
N ARG A 94 14.21 -6.69 7.00
CA ARG A 94 15.23 -6.99 5.96
C ARG A 94 14.71 -6.74 4.54
N TRP A 95 13.47 -7.12 4.26
CA TRP A 95 12.72 -6.63 3.11
C TRP A 95 11.97 -5.36 3.50
N ASN A 96 12.26 -4.24 2.84
CA ASN A 96 11.75 -2.90 3.18
C ASN A 96 10.67 -2.39 2.23
N CYS A 97 10.00 -3.28 1.50
CA CYS A 97 9.03 -2.90 0.47
C CYS A 97 9.60 -1.98 -0.62
N SER A 98 10.84 -2.24 -1.02
CA SER A 98 11.51 -1.53 -2.12
C SER A 98 10.72 -1.62 -3.41
N THR A 99 10.65 -0.49 -4.12
CA THR A 99 10.05 -0.39 -5.44
C THR A 99 11.10 -0.17 -6.52
N PHE A 100 10.80 -0.59 -7.75
CA PHE A 100 11.64 -0.39 -8.91
C PHE A 100 10.97 0.60 -9.86
N ASN A 101 11.75 1.47 -10.52
CA ASN A 101 11.23 2.44 -11.49
C ASN A 101 10.93 1.76 -12.85
N THR A 102 10.09 0.74 -12.81
CA THR A 102 9.65 -0.03 -13.96
C THR A 102 8.14 -0.25 -13.86
N THR A 103 7.53 -0.75 -14.93
CA THR A 103 6.09 -1.10 -14.91
C THR A 103 5.75 -2.25 -13.93
N ASP A 104 6.76 -2.96 -13.44
CA ASP A 104 6.67 -3.93 -12.35
C ASP A 104 7.20 -3.32 -11.05
N VAL A 105 6.33 -2.52 -10.40
CA VAL A 105 6.68 -1.68 -9.25
C VAL A 105 7.37 -2.44 -8.12
N PHE A 106 6.94 -3.68 -7.80
CA PHE A 106 7.53 -4.48 -6.73
C PHE A 106 8.47 -5.58 -7.21
N GLY A 107 8.64 -5.74 -8.52
CA GLY A 107 9.55 -6.72 -9.08
C GLY A 107 9.09 -8.17 -8.87
N LYS A 108 10.08 -9.07 -8.92
CA LYS A 108 9.87 -10.51 -8.81
C LYS A 108 9.36 -11.00 -7.45
N VAL A 109 9.34 -10.16 -6.40
CA VAL A 109 8.82 -10.55 -5.07
C VAL A 109 7.35 -11.00 -5.14
N LEU A 110 6.60 -10.49 -6.13
CA LEU A 110 5.20 -10.85 -6.36
C LEU A 110 5.02 -12.30 -6.80
N GLN A 111 6.03 -12.89 -7.42
CA GLN A 111 5.96 -14.24 -7.97
C GLN A 111 6.19 -15.31 -6.88
N LEU A 112 6.74 -14.91 -5.72
CA LEU A 112 7.11 -15.82 -4.64
C LEU A 112 5.91 -16.29 -3.83
N LYS A 113 4.81 -15.55 -3.84
CA LYS A 113 3.57 -15.85 -3.08
C LYS A 113 3.83 -15.98 -1.57
N THR A 114 4.71 -15.10 -1.07
CA THR A 114 5.14 -15.08 0.32
C THR A 114 4.25 -14.17 1.16
N ARG A 115 4.58 -14.09 2.44
CA ARG A 115 3.93 -13.21 3.39
C ARG A 115 4.02 -11.73 2.97
N GLU A 116 5.15 -11.33 2.39
CA GLU A 116 5.38 -9.97 1.88
C GLU A 116 4.45 -9.68 0.70
N THR A 117 4.34 -10.63 -0.25
CA THR A 117 3.38 -10.55 -1.35
C THR A 117 1.96 -10.36 -0.82
N ALA A 118 1.55 -11.15 0.18
CA ALA A 118 0.22 -11.06 0.78
C ALA A 118 -0.08 -9.67 1.35
N TYR A 119 0.91 -9.04 2.00
CA TYR A 119 0.76 -7.68 2.52
C TYR A 119 0.64 -6.64 1.41
N ILE A 120 1.47 -6.72 0.36
CA ILE A 120 1.44 -5.80 -0.80
C ILE A 120 0.02 -5.76 -1.38
N TYR A 121 -0.57 -6.91 -1.70
CA TYR A 121 -1.92 -6.97 -2.25
C TYR A 121 -2.97 -6.37 -1.30
N ALA A 122 -2.87 -6.67 0.00
CA ALA A 122 -3.79 -6.13 0.99
C ALA A 122 -3.68 -4.60 1.14
N ILE A 123 -2.47 -4.05 1.27
CA ILE A 123 -2.27 -2.61 1.48
C ILE A 123 -2.58 -1.81 0.21
N GLN A 124 -2.33 -2.35 -0.98
CA GLN A 124 -2.68 -1.71 -2.25
C GLN A 124 -4.19 -1.68 -2.47
N SER A 125 -4.89 -2.78 -2.19
CA SER A 125 -6.36 -2.79 -2.27
C SER A 125 -7.00 -1.86 -1.23
N ALA A 126 -6.42 -1.79 -0.03
CA ALA A 126 -6.78 -0.81 0.99
C ALA A 126 -6.55 0.63 0.52
N GLY A 127 -5.42 0.91 -0.13
CA GLY A 127 -5.04 2.23 -0.67
C GLY A 127 -6.07 2.76 -1.68
N ILE A 128 -6.45 1.94 -2.66
CA ILE A 128 -7.49 2.31 -3.63
C ILE A 128 -8.85 2.55 -2.96
N MET A 129 -9.25 1.65 -2.06
CA MET A 129 -10.51 1.82 -1.32
C MET A 129 -10.51 3.13 -0.51
N TYR A 130 -9.39 3.44 0.15
CA TYR A 130 -9.22 4.63 0.98
C TYR A 130 -9.31 5.92 0.16
N ALA A 131 -8.54 6.00 -0.92
CA ALA A 131 -8.50 7.20 -1.77
C ALA A 131 -9.86 7.49 -2.39
N VAL A 132 -10.50 6.48 -2.98
CA VAL A 132 -11.83 6.65 -3.60
C VAL A 132 -12.89 7.00 -2.57
N THR A 133 -12.94 6.33 -1.42
CA THR A 133 -13.91 6.68 -0.37
C THR A 133 -13.75 8.12 0.10
N ARG A 134 -12.52 8.62 0.22
CA ARG A 134 -12.27 10.01 0.63
C ARG A 134 -12.57 11.03 -0.45
N ALA A 135 -12.20 10.74 -1.70
CA ALA A 135 -12.53 11.59 -2.85
C ALA A 135 -14.04 11.79 -2.97
N CYS A 136 -14.82 10.70 -2.87
CA CYS A 136 -16.29 10.76 -2.83
C CYS A 136 -16.83 11.63 -1.69
N ALA A 137 -16.23 11.57 -0.51
CA ALA A 137 -16.70 12.33 0.65
C ALA A 137 -16.33 13.82 0.60
N ARG A 138 -15.30 14.17 -0.19
CA ARG A 138 -14.90 15.57 -0.45
C ARG A 138 -15.69 16.21 -1.58
N GLY A 139 -16.31 15.39 -2.43
CA GLY A 139 -16.97 15.86 -3.65
C GLY A 139 -16.02 15.97 -4.85
N ASP A 140 -14.85 15.32 -4.78
CA ASP A 140 -13.85 15.32 -5.87
C ASP A 140 -14.30 14.43 -7.05
N LEU A 141 -15.33 13.60 -6.85
CA LEU A 141 -15.90 12.68 -7.83
C LEU A 141 -17.41 12.89 -7.89
N GLU A 142 -17.97 12.90 -9.10
CA GLU A 142 -19.37 13.26 -9.33
C GLU A 142 -20.34 12.10 -9.14
N ARG A 143 -19.92 10.86 -9.43
CA ARG A 143 -20.81 9.68 -9.41
C ARG A 143 -20.88 9.00 -8.04
N CYS A 144 -20.38 9.64 -7.00
CA CYS A 144 -20.44 9.15 -5.64
C CYS A 144 -20.54 10.28 -4.62
N GLY A 145 -20.78 9.91 -3.36
CA GLY A 145 -20.95 10.88 -2.28
C GLY A 145 -20.93 10.22 -0.91
N CYS A 146 -21.44 10.95 0.08
CA CYS A 146 -21.53 10.51 1.47
C CYS A 146 -22.45 9.29 1.64
N ASP A 147 -22.22 8.50 2.68
CA ASP A 147 -23.11 7.42 3.09
C ASP A 147 -24.37 7.98 3.74
N THR A 148 -25.49 7.95 3.04
CA THR A 148 -26.78 8.38 3.57
C THR A 148 -27.44 7.34 4.49
N LYS A 149 -27.01 6.07 4.40
CA LYS A 149 -27.62 4.97 5.17
C LYS A 149 -27.29 5.04 6.65
N VAL A 150 -26.24 5.78 7.05
CA VAL A 150 -25.95 5.97 8.48
C VAL A 150 -27.05 6.73 9.20
N ARG A 151 -27.78 7.62 8.50
CA ARG A 151 -28.84 8.45 9.09
C ARG A 151 -30.07 7.63 9.52
N GLN A 152 -30.20 6.41 9.02
CA GLN A 152 -31.26 5.47 9.41
C GLN A 152 -30.91 4.71 10.70
N LYS A 153 -29.69 4.86 11.23
CA LYS A 153 -29.27 4.15 12.44
C LYS A 153 -29.65 4.94 13.67
N ASP A 154 -30.39 4.30 14.56
CA ASP A 154 -30.69 4.86 15.88
C ASP A 154 -29.38 5.12 16.67
N THR A 155 -29.36 6.26 17.35
CA THR A 155 -28.27 6.73 18.19
C THR A 155 -28.65 6.73 19.67
N ASN A 156 -29.88 6.28 20.01
CA ASN A 156 -30.44 6.31 21.35
C ASN A 156 -30.38 7.72 21.99
N GLY A 157 -30.49 8.77 21.17
CA GLY A 157 -30.41 10.17 21.61
C GLY A 157 -29.02 10.66 22.00
N GLN A 158 -27.94 9.88 21.79
CA GLN A 158 -26.58 10.30 22.17
C GLN A 158 -26.01 11.42 21.28
N PHE A 159 -26.45 11.48 20.03
CA PHE A 159 -26.05 12.47 19.03
C PHE A 159 -26.97 12.39 17.81
N GLU A 160 -26.93 13.41 16.95
CA GLU A 160 -27.61 13.43 15.66
C GLU A 160 -26.63 13.12 14.52
N TRP A 161 -27.08 12.38 13.52
CA TRP A 161 -26.29 12.17 12.31
C TRP A 161 -26.29 13.44 11.46
N GLY A 162 -25.09 13.96 11.17
CA GLY A 162 -24.93 15.06 10.23
C GLY A 162 -23.64 14.91 9.41
N GLY A 163 -23.19 16.02 8.84
CA GLY A 163 -21.99 16.07 8.01
C GLY A 163 -21.98 15.06 6.85
N CYS A 164 -20.77 14.71 6.41
CA CYS A 164 -20.53 13.71 5.38
C CYS A 164 -19.89 12.47 6.00
N SER A 165 -20.68 11.39 6.15
CA SER A 165 -20.12 10.09 6.51
C SER A 165 -19.47 9.44 5.30
N GLU A 166 -18.23 8.98 5.41
CA GLU A 166 -17.49 8.40 4.30
C GLU A 166 -18.08 7.05 3.84
N ASN A 167 -18.36 6.92 2.54
CA ASN A 167 -19.01 5.73 1.95
C ASN A 167 -18.01 4.60 1.64
N THR A 168 -17.65 3.84 2.68
CA THR A 168 -16.76 2.68 2.56
C THR A 168 -17.33 1.55 1.70
N ARG A 169 -18.65 1.49 1.50
CA ARG A 169 -19.27 0.47 0.63
C ARG A 169 -18.94 0.77 -0.83
N TYR A 170 -19.06 2.02 -1.25
CA TYR A 170 -18.73 2.45 -2.60
C TYR A 170 -17.24 2.24 -2.89
N GLY A 171 -16.34 2.78 -2.06
CA GLY A 171 -14.89 2.63 -2.29
C GLY A 171 -14.43 1.18 -2.22
N GLY A 172 -15.04 0.35 -1.35
CA GLY A 172 -14.77 -1.08 -1.32
C GLY A 172 -15.22 -1.82 -2.59
N LYS A 173 -16.37 -1.44 -3.18
CA LYS A 173 -16.85 -1.98 -4.46
C LYS A 173 -15.91 -1.56 -5.60
N PHE A 174 -15.53 -0.28 -5.65
CA PHE A 174 -14.60 0.23 -6.66
C PHE A 174 -13.25 -0.48 -6.59
N SER A 175 -12.63 -0.54 -5.39
CA SER A 175 -11.36 -1.24 -5.17
C SER A 175 -11.44 -2.70 -5.60
N LYS A 176 -12.54 -3.38 -5.31
CA LYS A 176 -12.76 -4.75 -5.78
C LYS A 176 -12.81 -4.85 -7.30
N GLU A 177 -13.60 -4.01 -7.99
CA GLU A 177 -13.71 -4.07 -9.45
C GLU A 177 -12.39 -3.70 -10.15
N PHE A 178 -11.64 -2.75 -9.61
CA PHE A 178 -10.39 -2.25 -10.20
C PHE A 178 -9.20 -3.16 -9.91
N VAL A 179 -8.95 -3.47 -8.64
CA VAL A 179 -7.75 -4.20 -8.19
C VAL A 179 -7.83 -5.69 -8.53
N ASP A 180 -9.01 -6.29 -8.47
CA ASP A 180 -9.18 -7.73 -8.70
C ASP A 180 -9.29 -8.09 -10.20
N THR A 181 -9.17 -7.12 -11.13
CA THR A 181 -9.42 -7.30 -12.58
C THR A 181 -8.59 -8.43 -13.20
N ASN A 182 -7.31 -8.53 -12.86
CA ASN A 182 -6.38 -9.51 -13.44
C ASN A 182 -6.25 -10.80 -12.60
N GLU A 183 -7.02 -10.94 -11.52
CA GLU A 183 -6.86 -12.03 -10.57
C GLU A 183 -7.79 -13.21 -10.86
N HIS A 184 -7.21 -14.35 -11.22
CA HIS A 184 -7.98 -15.53 -11.62
C HIS A 184 -8.21 -16.50 -10.45
N ARG A 185 -9.47 -16.83 -10.16
CA ARG A 185 -9.84 -17.80 -9.10
C ARG A 185 -9.36 -19.23 -9.36
N THR A 186 -8.97 -19.51 -10.60
CA THR A 186 -8.48 -20.81 -11.06
C THR A 186 -6.98 -20.99 -10.83
N SER A 187 -6.22 -19.91 -10.71
CA SER A 187 -4.79 -19.95 -10.38
C SER A 187 -4.59 -19.86 -8.86
N GLU A 188 -3.47 -20.39 -8.38
CA GLU A 188 -3.15 -20.39 -6.95
C GLU A 188 -2.79 -18.98 -6.46
N ASP A 189 -2.01 -18.25 -7.26
CA ASP A 189 -1.66 -16.85 -7.12
C ASP A 189 -2.91 -15.97 -7.10
N GLY A 190 -3.75 -16.05 -8.14
CA GLY A 190 -4.95 -15.25 -8.25
C GLY A 190 -5.92 -15.47 -7.10
N LEU A 191 -6.08 -16.71 -6.63
CA LEU A 191 -6.94 -16.98 -5.48
C LEU A 191 -6.35 -16.44 -4.16
N MET A 192 -5.03 -16.51 -3.98
CA MET A 192 -4.33 -15.90 -2.84
C MET A 192 -4.45 -14.37 -2.86
N ASN A 193 -4.22 -13.76 -4.02
CA ASN A 193 -4.29 -12.32 -4.22
C ASN A 193 -5.70 -11.80 -3.95
N LEU A 194 -6.74 -12.44 -4.50
CA LEU A 194 -8.15 -12.10 -4.23
C LEU A 194 -8.49 -12.17 -2.73
N TRP A 195 -7.94 -13.15 -2.01
CA TRP A 195 -8.15 -13.28 -0.57
C TRP A 195 -7.53 -12.10 0.18
N ASN A 196 -6.28 -11.77 -0.14
CA ASN A 196 -5.53 -10.71 0.52
C ASN A 196 -6.05 -9.31 0.17
N ASN A 197 -6.47 -9.07 -1.08
CA ASN A 197 -7.17 -7.86 -1.49
C ASN A 197 -8.44 -7.65 -0.65
N GLU A 198 -9.23 -8.70 -0.47
CA GLU A 198 -10.44 -8.65 0.37
C GLU A 198 -10.12 -8.39 1.85
N ALA A 199 -9.04 -8.98 2.38
CA ALA A 199 -8.57 -8.69 3.73
C ALA A 199 -8.20 -7.21 3.89
N GLY A 200 -7.51 -6.63 2.90
CA GLY A 200 -7.18 -5.20 2.80
C GLY A 200 -8.42 -4.28 2.87
N ARG A 201 -9.42 -4.56 2.03
CA ARG A 201 -10.70 -3.83 2.02
C ARG A 201 -11.44 -3.95 3.35
N LYS A 202 -11.44 -5.15 3.96
CA LYS A 202 -12.09 -5.37 5.27
C LYS A 202 -11.37 -4.66 6.41
N ALA A 203 -10.04 -4.66 6.42
CA ALA A 203 -9.24 -3.92 7.39
C ALA A 203 -9.59 -2.43 7.31
N THR A 204 -9.58 -1.86 6.11
CA THR A 204 -9.97 -0.46 5.84
C THR A 204 -11.37 -0.16 6.36
N LYS A 205 -12.36 -0.97 6.00
CA LYS A 205 -13.76 -0.79 6.44
C LYS A 205 -13.93 -0.83 7.97
N SER A 206 -13.07 -1.55 8.69
CA SER A 206 -13.11 -1.63 10.15
C SER A 206 -12.40 -0.48 10.87
N GLN A 207 -11.60 0.32 10.16
CA GLN A 207 -10.85 1.44 10.72
C GLN A 207 -11.60 2.76 10.51
N MET A 208 -12.75 2.89 11.16
CA MET A 208 -13.60 4.08 11.12
C MET A 208 -13.70 4.73 12.49
N ASP A 209 -13.60 6.04 12.55
CA ASP A 209 -13.90 6.86 13.72
C ASP A 209 -15.27 7.52 13.58
N LEU A 210 -15.94 7.72 14.72
CA LEU A 210 -17.09 8.60 14.83
C LEU A 210 -16.58 9.97 15.27
N LEU A 211 -16.59 10.93 14.36
CA LEU A 211 -16.23 12.31 14.65
C LEU A 211 -17.48 13.11 14.94
N CYS A 212 -17.39 14.01 15.92
CA CYS A 212 -18.52 14.78 16.37
C CYS A 212 -18.14 16.25 16.55
N LYS A 213 -19.05 17.15 16.20
CA LYS A 213 -19.01 18.56 16.56
C LYS A 213 -20.09 18.86 17.58
N CYS A 214 -19.72 19.63 18.59
CA CYS A 214 -20.63 20.15 19.57
C CYS A 214 -21.22 21.47 19.07
N HIS A 215 -22.54 21.57 19.18
CA HIS A 215 -23.33 22.74 18.83
C HIS A 215 -24.12 23.13 20.08
N GLY A 216 -23.90 24.35 20.56
CA GLY A 216 -24.52 24.87 21.77
C GLY A 216 -23.99 26.26 22.09
N VAL A 217 -24.70 26.96 22.97
CA VAL A 217 -24.30 28.31 23.43
C VAL A 217 -22.89 28.24 23.99
N SER A 218 -22.02 29.16 23.55
CA SER A 218 -20.61 29.24 23.95
C SER A 218 -19.79 27.95 23.72
N GLY A 219 -20.14 27.14 22.71
CA GLY A 219 -19.42 25.90 22.38
C GLY A 219 -19.78 24.70 23.26
N SER A 220 -20.87 24.78 24.02
CA SER A 220 -21.40 23.64 24.77
C SER A 220 -21.85 22.49 23.86
N CYS A 221 -21.84 21.26 24.40
CA CYS A 221 -22.23 20.04 23.70
C CYS A 221 -23.71 19.67 23.91
N SER A 222 -24.61 20.65 24.07
CA SER A 222 -26.05 20.41 24.24
C SER A 222 -26.67 19.69 23.04
N VAL A 223 -26.21 20.02 21.83
CA VAL A 223 -26.47 19.25 20.62
C VAL A 223 -25.14 18.75 20.08
N LYS A 224 -25.09 17.48 19.68
CA LYS A 224 -23.87 16.85 19.17
C LYS A 224 -24.18 16.26 17.81
N ILE A 225 -23.48 16.71 16.78
CA ILE A 225 -23.65 16.24 15.40
C ILE A 225 -22.44 15.40 15.03
N CYS A 226 -22.66 14.14 14.63
CA CYS A 226 -21.59 13.21 14.30
C CYS A 226 -21.66 12.65 12.88
N TRP A 227 -20.49 12.25 12.36
CA TRP A 227 -20.33 11.53 11.09
C TRP A 227 -19.19 10.52 11.19
N LYS A 228 -19.20 9.52 10.30
CA LYS A 228 -18.15 8.50 10.25
C LYS A 228 -17.04 8.89 9.27
N LYS A 229 -15.79 8.74 9.69
CA LYS A 229 -14.61 9.02 8.87
C LYS A 229 -13.62 7.86 8.97
N LEU A 230 -12.94 7.51 7.88
CA LEU A 230 -11.81 6.60 7.92
C LEU A 230 -10.69 7.22 8.77
N LYS A 231 -10.07 6.36 9.58
CA LYS A 231 -8.83 6.68 10.30
C LYS A 231 -7.72 7.12 9.35
N ASN A 232 -6.63 7.64 9.91
CA ASN A 232 -5.42 7.88 9.12
C ASN A 232 -4.90 6.57 8.53
N PHE A 233 -4.39 6.62 7.30
CA PHE A 233 -3.98 5.42 6.57
C PHE A 233 -2.89 4.61 7.29
N GLN A 234 -2.04 5.27 8.07
CA GLN A 234 -1.08 4.62 8.97
C GLN A 234 -1.73 3.64 9.95
N ALA A 235 -2.93 3.95 10.47
CA ALA A 235 -3.65 3.03 11.36
C ALA A 235 -4.12 1.77 10.61
N ILE A 236 -4.47 1.91 9.33
CA ILE A 236 -4.82 0.79 8.45
C ILE A 236 -3.57 -0.03 8.12
N GLY A 237 -2.46 0.63 7.78
CA GLY A 237 -1.15 0.01 7.56
C GLY A 237 -0.68 -0.82 8.75
N LYS A 238 -0.77 -0.25 9.96
CA LYS A 238 -0.49 -0.94 11.23
C LYS A 238 -1.42 -2.13 11.46
N ALA A 239 -2.73 -1.95 11.31
CA ALA A 239 -3.68 -3.04 11.48
C ALA A 239 -3.43 -4.21 10.49
N LEU A 240 -3.04 -3.91 9.26
CA LEU A 240 -2.62 -4.92 8.30
C LEU A 240 -1.26 -5.53 8.65
N LYS A 241 -0.37 -4.76 9.26
CA LYS A 241 0.96 -5.23 9.66
C LYS A 241 0.85 -6.27 10.80
N ASP A 242 -0.08 -6.06 11.72
CA ASP A 242 -0.45 -7.07 12.73
C ASP A 242 -0.99 -8.35 12.07
N LYS A 243 -1.78 -8.21 10.99
CA LYS A 243 -2.26 -9.36 10.20
C LYS A 243 -1.16 -10.04 9.40
N PHE A 244 -0.12 -9.32 9.01
CA PHE A 244 1.07 -9.90 8.39
C PHE A 244 1.85 -10.75 9.40
N ASP A 245 2.08 -10.26 10.62
CA ASP A 245 2.85 -11.01 11.62
C ASP A 245 2.16 -12.35 11.99
N GLY A 246 0.82 -12.37 12.00
CA GLY A 246 -0.01 -13.58 12.20
C GLY A 246 -0.56 -14.22 10.91
N ALA A 247 0.02 -13.96 9.73
CA ALA A 247 -0.48 -14.50 8.47
C ALA A 247 -0.42 -16.04 8.42
N SER A 248 -1.35 -16.66 7.71
CA SER A 248 -1.48 -18.12 7.66
C SER A 248 -0.90 -18.72 6.38
N LEU A 249 0.04 -19.66 6.53
CA LEU A 249 0.48 -20.50 5.42
C LEU A 249 -0.64 -21.48 5.02
N VAL A 250 -0.99 -21.46 3.74
CA VAL A 250 -2.06 -22.29 3.16
C VAL A 250 -1.56 -23.02 1.92
N ARG A 251 -2.32 -24.04 1.51
CA ARG A 251 -2.10 -24.76 0.24
C ARG A 251 -3.29 -24.60 -0.68
N PHE A 252 -3.01 -24.50 -1.98
CA PHE A 252 -4.04 -24.49 -3.01
C PHE A 252 -4.47 -25.92 -3.38
N ILE A 253 -5.78 -26.16 -3.44
CA ILE A 253 -6.35 -27.43 -3.89
C ILE A 253 -6.96 -27.23 -5.27
N LYS A 254 -6.20 -27.59 -6.32
CA LYS A 254 -6.56 -27.40 -7.74
C LYS A 254 -7.97 -27.88 -8.07
N ASN A 255 -8.31 -29.13 -7.73
CA ASN A 255 -9.61 -29.73 -8.06
C ASN A 255 -10.80 -29.03 -7.40
N LYS A 256 -10.58 -28.37 -6.26
CA LYS A 256 -11.63 -27.68 -5.49
C LYS A 256 -11.52 -26.16 -5.57
N ARG A 257 -10.54 -25.64 -6.33
CA ARG A 257 -10.21 -24.21 -6.49
C ARG A 257 -10.31 -23.44 -5.17
N LYS A 258 -9.67 -23.97 -4.13
CA LYS A 258 -9.75 -23.41 -2.77
C LYS A 258 -8.45 -23.50 -2.01
N LEU A 259 -8.25 -22.50 -1.16
CA LEU A 259 -7.18 -22.47 -0.17
C LEU A 259 -7.60 -23.28 1.05
N LYS A 260 -6.69 -24.09 1.57
CA LYS A 260 -6.85 -24.80 2.84
C LYS A 260 -5.61 -24.61 3.70
N ARG A 261 -5.82 -24.57 5.02
CA ARG A 261 -4.74 -24.72 6.00
C ARG A 261 -3.94 -26.00 5.72
N ILE A 262 -2.64 -25.95 5.96
CA ILE A 262 -1.75 -27.09 5.79
C ILE A 262 -2.07 -28.16 6.84
N ASN A 263 -2.00 -27.79 8.11
CA ASN A 263 -2.26 -28.69 9.23
C ASN A 263 -3.63 -28.42 9.87
N ARG A 264 -4.24 -29.48 10.44
CA ARG A 264 -5.58 -29.36 11.06
C ARG A 264 -5.56 -28.53 12.33
N ASP A 265 -4.44 -28.54 13.05
CA ASP A 265 -4.21 -27.86 14.33
C ASP A 265 -3.99 -26.35 14.19
N MET A 266 -3.65 -25.91 12.97
CA MET A 266 -3.59 -24.48 12.66
C MET A 266 -5.00 -23.90 12.65
N LYS A 267 -5.15 -22.70 13.24
CA LYS A 267 -6.40 -21.95 13.17
C LYS A 267 -6.79 -21.71 11.71
N LYS A 268 -8.07 -21.91 11.38
CA LYS A 268 -8.57 -21.65 10.04
C LYS A 268 -8.56 -20.12 9.79
N PRO A 269 -7.91 -19.63 8.71
CA PRO A 269 -7.89 -18.21 8.42
C PRO A 269 -9.29 -17.69 8.08
N THR A 270 -9.59 -16.49 8.56
CA THR A 270 -10.81 -15.76 8.22
C THR A 270 -10.56 -14.83 7.03
N LYS A 271 -11.63 -14.27 6.44
CA LYS A 271 -11.51 -13.27 5.36
C LYS A 271 -10.84 -11.95 5.81
N LYS A 272 -10.53 -11.78 7.10
CA LYS A 272 -9.80 -10.61 7.63
C LYS A 272 -8.31 -10.91 7.85
N ASP A 273 -7.89 -12.16 7.66
CA ASP A 273 -6.52 -12.60 7.88
C ASP A 273 -5.82 -12.75 6.54
N LEU A 274 -4.51 -12.46 6.53
CA LEU A 274 -3.67 -12.63 5.35
C LEU A 274 -3.27 -14.11 5.21
N VAL A 275 -3.14 -14.55 3.96
CA VAL A 275 -2.73 -15.90 3.61
C VAL A 275 -1.60 -15.87 2.60
N TYR A 276 -0.70 -16.84 2.69
CA TYR A 276 0.44 -16.98 1.78
C TYR A 276 0.67 -18.46 1.44
N LEU A 277 1.38 -18.73 0.35
CA LEU A 277 1.56 -20.09 -0.19
C LEU A 277 2.96 -20.66 0.04
N HIS A 278 3.97 -19.80 0.14
CA HIS A 278 5.37 -20.19 0.30
C HIS A 278 6.10 -19.36 1.35
N GLU A 279 7.02 -19.98 2.08
CA GLU A 279 7.86 -19.29 3.05
C GLU A 279 8.76 -18.25 2.39
N SER A 280 9.00 -17.16 3.12
CA SER A 280 9.83 -16.06 2.64
C SER A 280 11.29 -16.48 2.46
N PRO A 281 11.96 -16.06 1.39
CA PRO A 281 13.39 -16.32 1.21
C PRO A 281 14.21 -15.50 2.21
N ASP A 282 15.52 -15.75 2.23
CA ASP A 282 16.44 -14.89 2.95
C ASP A 282 16.71 -13.59 2.17
N PHE A 283 16.38 -12.46 2.79
CA PHE A 283 16.58 -11.10 2.25
C PHE A 283 17.91 -10.46 2.69
N CYS A 284 18.80 -11.21 3.37
CA CYS A 284 20.08 -10.69 3.84
C CYS A 284 21.02 -10.24 2.70
N ASN A 285 21.07 -11.03 1.63
CA ASN A 285 21.95 -10.81 0.49
C ASN A 285 21.15 -10.35 -0.73
N GLN A 286 21.81 -9.60 -1.61
CA GLN A 286 21.21 -9.21 -2.87
C GLN A 286 20.94 -10.47 -3.70
N ASN A 287 19.70 -10.59 -4.21
CA ASN A 287 19.32 -11.69 -5.07
C ASN A 287 18.33 -11.23 -6.16
N PRO A 288 18.79 -11.07 -7.41
CA PRO A 288 17.95 -10.66 -8.53
C PRO A 288 16.85 -11.66 -8.93
N ASN A 289 16.90 -12.92 -8.47
CA ASN A 289 15.90 -13.93 -8.83
C ASN A 289 14.56 -13.68 -8.15
N PHE A 290 14.59 -13.16 -6.93
CA PHE A 290 13.40 -12.84 -6.16
C PHE A 290 13.28 -11.36 -5.77
N GLY A 291 14.15 -10.51 -6.33
CA GLY A 291 14.08 -9.05 -6.19
C GLY A 291 14.60 -8.53 -4.85
N SER A 292 15.46 -9.29 -4.16
CA SER A 292 16.09 -8.82 -2.92
C SER A 292 17.23 -7.86 -3.24
N LEU A 293 17.23 -6.70 -2.59
CA LEU A 293 18.34 -5.73 -2.63
C LEU A 293 19.45 -6.05 -1.62
N GLY A 294 19.19 -6.96 -0.67
CA GLY A 294 20.08 -7.22 0.46
C GLY A 294 19.96 -6.16 1.56
N THR A 295 20.73 -6.35 2.64
CA THR A 295 20.73 -5.42 3.79
C THR A 295 22.02 -4.63 3.94
N GLN A 296 22.97 -4.77 3.03
CA GLN A 296 24.19 -3.96 3.00
C GLN A 296 23.86 -2.46 2.89
N GLY A 297 24.56 -1.62 3.65
CA GLY A 297 24.34 -0.17 3.67
C GLY A 297 23.03 0.28 4.33
N ARG A 298 22.26 -0.62 4.92
CA ARG A 298 21.01 -0.25 5.61
C ARG A 298 21.26 0.27 7.01
N LYS A 299 20.50 1.29 7.39
CA LYS A 299 20.48 1.81 8.77
C LYS A 299 19.99 0.72 9.73
N CYS A 300 20.65 0.60 10.86
CA CYS A 300 20.29 -0.30 11.94
C CYS A 300 20.41 0.40 13.31
N ASN A 301 19.81 -0.22 14.33
CA ASN A 301 19.83 0.27 15.69
C ASN A 301 20.75 -0.58 16.56
N LYS A 302 21.88 -0.02 17.04
CA LYS A 302 22.85 -0.78 17.84
C LYS A 302 22.31 -1.18 19.23
N THR A 303 21.34 -0.45 19.77
CA THR A 303 20.78 -0.71 21.11
C THR A 303 19.56 -1.63 21.08
N SER A 304 18.96 -1.86 19.90
CA SER A 304 17.80 -2.74 19.77
C SER A 304 18.21 -4.21 19.63
N PHE A 305 17.54 -5.07 20.39
CA PHE A 305 17.58 -6.53 20.21
C PHE A 305 16.50 -7.02 19.23
N GLY A 306 15.65 -6.11 18.74
CA GLY A 306 14.59 -6.40 17.79
C GLY A 306 15.08 -6.52 16.34
N LEU A 307 14.13 -6.55 15.41
CA LEU A 307 14.40 -6.71 13.98
C LEU A 307 15.12 -5.51 13.35
N ASP A 308 14.96 -4.32 13.93
CA ASP A 308 15.73 -3.11 13.61
C ASP A 308 17.16 -3.15 14.16
N GLY A 309 17.45 -4.09 15.07
CA GLY A 309 18.74 -4.30 15.69
C GLY A 309 19.83 -4.65 14.68
N CYS A 310 21.03 -4.09 14.85
CA CYS A 310 22.16 -4.35 13.92
C CYS A 310 22.51 -5.84 13.81
N THR A 311 22.37 -6.62 14.88
CA THR A 311 22.57 -8.09 14.84
C THR A 311 21.65 -8.78 13.84
N LEU A 312 20.37 -8.44 13.82
CA LEU A 312 19.36 -9.09 12.98
C LEU A 312 19.26 -8.46 11.59
N MET A 313 19.36 -7.13 11.48
CA MET A 313 19.29 -6.39 10.22
C MET A 313 20.51 -6.67 9.34
N CYS A 314 21.71 -6.70 9.94
CA CYS A 314 22.98 -6.88 9.21
C CYS A 314 23.38 -8.36 9.07
N CYS A 315 22.53 -9.28 9.53
CA CYS A 315 22.70 -10.72 9.35
C CYS A 315 24.05 -11.25 9.86
N GLY A 316 24.55 -10.68 10.96
CA GLY A 316 25.83 -11.06 11.56
C GLY A 316 27.09 -10.51 10.86
N ARG A 317 26.98 -9.73 9.77
CA ARG A 317 28.14 -9.16 9.05
C ARG A 317 28.84 -8.00 9.78
N GLY A 318 28.30 -7.55 10.91
CA GLY A 318 28.72 -6.33 11.59
C GLY A 318 28.11 -5.06 10.98
N TYR A 319 28.50 -3.91 11.52
CA TYR A 319 28.05 -2.58 11.11
C TYR A 319 29.15 -1.55 11.35
N TYR A 320 29.10 -0.45 10.61
CA TYR A 320 29.92 0.74 10.85
C TYR A 320 29.06 1.89 11.40
N THR A 321 29.68 2.81 12.14
CA THR A 321 29.00 3.97 12.73
C THR A 321 29.49 5.25 12.07
N ILE A 322 28.57 6.08 11.62
CA ILE A 322 28.85 7.44 11.15
C ILE A 322 28.36 8.41 12.24
N VAL A 323 29.25 9.29 12.69
CA VAL A 323 28.90 10.41 13.57
C VAL A 323 28.54 11.60 12.69
N LYS A 324 27.33 12.13 12.85
CA LYS A 324 26.85 13.32 12.12
C LYS A 324 26.51 14.43 13.09
N GLU A 325 26.90 15.63 12.71
CA GLU A 325 26.51 16.85 13.40
C GLU A 325 25.28 17.42 12.68
N ILE A 326 24.12 17.37 13.33
CA ILE A 326 22.87 17.93 12.80
C ILE A 326 22.55 19.25 13.50
N LYS A 327 22.06 20.23 12.73
CA LYS A 327 21.54 21.48 13.28
C LYS A 327 20.03 21.36 13.41
N GLU A 328 19.51 21.60 14.60
CA GLU A 328 18.08 21.60 14.88
C GLU A 328 17.66 22.88 15.61
N ASP A 329 16.39 23.26 15.40
CA ASP A 329 15.79 24.35 16.14
C ASP A 329 15.54 23.91 17.58
N CYS A 330 16.10 24.66 18.53
CA CYS A 330 16.02 24.41 19.95
C CYS A 330 15.64 25.68 20.70
N ASN A 331 15.21 25.51 21.96
CA ASN A 331 14.91 26.63 22.85
C ASN A 331 13.94 27.67 22.24
N CYS A 332 12.97 27.18 21.48
CA CYS A 332 11.98 28.00 20.79
C CYS A 332 11.11 28.77 21.79
N LYS A 333 11.00 30.08 21.60
CA LYS A 333 10.14 30.96 22.39
C LYS A 333 9.07 31.57 21.51
N PHE A 334 7.83 31.51 21.98
CA PHE A 334 6.73 32.22 21.33
C PHE A 334 6.79 33.70 21.69
N VAL A 335 6.87 34.56 20.67
CA VAL A 335 6.78 36.01 20.79
C VAL A 335 5.35 36.40 20.50
N TRP A 336 4.70 37.02 21.50
CA TRP A 336 3.32 37.49 21.36
C TRP A 336 3.23 38.49 20.20
N CYS A 337 2.21 38.35 19.35
CA CYS A 337 2.16 38.81 17.95
C CYS A 337 2.83 37.86 16.92
N CYS A 338 2.62 36.55 17.12
CA CYS A 338 2.59 35.48 16.10
C CYS A 338 3.92 35.01 15.50
N ARG A 339 5.05 35.14 16.20
CA ARG A 339 6.33 34.58 15.76
C ARG A 339 6.89 33.59 16.77
N VAL A 340 7.55 32.55 16.29
CA VAL A 340 8.35 31.63 17.11
C VAL A 340 9.81 31.90 16.82
N ASP A 341 10.56 32.33 17.82
CA ASP A 341 12.00 32.56 17.73
C ASP A 341 12.73 31.36 18.33
N CYS A 342 13.44 30.60 17.49
CA CYS A 342 14.27 29.45 17.88
C CYS A 342 15.75 29.80 17.80
N LYS A 343 16.55 29.13 18.62
CA LYS A 343 18.01 29.12 18.46
C LYS A 343 18.40 27.90 17.63
N GLN A 344 19.49 28.01 16.88
CA GLN A 344 20.09 26.86 16.21
C GLN A 344 20.99 26.13 17.21
N CYS A 345 20.59 24.92 17.60
CA CYS A 345 21.43 24.01 18.37
C CYS A 345 22.10 23.01 17.43
N THR A 346 23.25 22.56 17.86
CA THR A 346 23.96 21.49 17.19
C THR A 346 23.88 20.22 18.04
N GLN A 347 23.37 19.14 17.46
CA GLN A 347 23.32 17.82 18.07
C GLN A 347 24.23 16.86 17.32
N VAL A 348 25.02 16.08 18.07
CA VAL A 348 25.83 15.00 17.51
C VAL A 348 25.00 13.70 17.59
N VAL A 349 24.74 13.10 16.43
CA VAL A 349 23.94 11.87 16.30
C VAL A 349 24.80 10.77 15.68
N GLU A 350 24.75 9.59 16.28
CA GLU A 350 25.39 8.38 15.75
C GLU A 350 24.39 7.58 14.90
N GLU A 351 24.76 7.28 13.66
CA GLU A 351 23.99 6.43 12.76
C GLU A 351 24.78 5.15 12.44
N ASN A 352 24.14 3.98 12.63
CA ASN A 352 24.76 2.69 12.38
C ASN A 352 24.26 2.12 11.05
N TYR A 353 25.17 1.56 10.25
CA TYR A 353 24.88 1.01 8.94
C TYR A 353 25.50 -0.37 8.75
N CYS A 354 24.77 -1.29 8.14
CA CYS A 354 25.24 -2.64 7.90
C CYS A 354 26.40 -2.69 6.89
N ASN A 355 27.38 -3.55 7.18
CA ASN A 355 28.50 -3.86 6.29
C ASN A 355 28.07 -4.52 4.98
#